data_AF-A0A954K091-F1
#
_entry.id   AF-A0A954K091-F1
#
_cell.length_a   1.000
_cell.length_b   1.000
_cell.length_c   1.000
_cell.angle_alpha   90.00
_cell.angle_beta   90.00
_cell.angle_gamma   90.00
#
_symmetry.space_group_name_H-M   'P 1'
#
loop_
_entity.id
_entity.type
_entity.pdbx_description
1 polymer ?
#
loop_
_entity_poly.entity_id
_entity_poly.type
_entity_poly.pdbx_seq_one_letter_code
_entity_poly.pdbx_strand_id
1 'polypeptide(L)'
;MESHDTLHTEEATATGARISRTLINFWLDTVLMLAFVALSIISVIVQFVFPPGVAAKGWLLWRMNYGQWCSLQFAVLSILGFGIVVHVMLHWTWVCGVVVRKLLHQKELPDDGLRTVYGVGLLIALLLASATVVGVAMLTIQMPPQ
;
A
#
# COMPACT_ATOMS: atom_id res chain seq x y z
N MET A 1 64.16 -5.53 -18.70
CA MET A 1 64.52 -6.13 -17.41
C MET A 1 63.84 -5.25 -16.37
N GLU A 2 62.74 -5.77 -15.79
CA GLU A 2 61.95 -5.31 -14.62
C GLU A 2 61.75 -3.79 -14.40
N SER A 3 60.54 -3.26 -14.28
CA SER A 3 59.51 -3.59 -13.28
C SER A 3 58.20 -2.93 -13.79
N HIS A 4 57.10 -3.63 -14.04
CA HIS A 4 56.17 -4.22 -13.06
C HIS A 4 55.73 -3.22 -11.97
N ASP A 5 54.41 -3.11 -11.81
CA ASP A 5 53.66 -2.33 -10.82
C ASP A 5 53.62 -0.81 -10.99
N THR A 6 52.54 -0.31 -11.59
CA THR A 6 51.60 0.65 -10.97
C THR A 6 50.59 1.13 -12.01
N LEU A 7 49.52 0.39 -12.25
CA LEU A 7 48.18 0.98 -12.50
C LEU A 7 47.04 -0.05 -12.46
N HIS A 8 47.16 -1.09 -11.63
CA HIS A 8 46.04 -1.95 -11.25
C HIS A 8 45.36 -1.40 -10.00
N THR A 9 44.90 -0.15 -10.02
CA THR A 9 44.21 0.43 -8.87
C THR A 9 43.21 1.48 -9.30
N GLU A 10 42.11 1.06 -9.94
CA GLU A 10 40.81 1.78 -9.84
C GLU A 10 39.64 0.97 -10.43
N GLU A 11 39.65 -0.36 -10.30
CA GLU A 11 38.39 -1.11 -10.25
C GLU A 11 37.72 -0.88 -8.89
N ALA A 12 37.32 0.36 -8.61
CA ALA A 12 36.33 0.64 -7.59
C ALA A 12 34.99 0.17 -8.18
N THR A 13 34.73 -1.13 -8.03
CA THR A 13 33.44 -1.76 -8.23
C THR A 13 32.40 -0.98 -7.43
N ALA A 14 31.75 -0.02 -8.06
CA ALA A 14 30.48 0.51 -7.64
C ALA A 14 29.45 -0.62 -7.78
N THR A 15 29.49 -1.56 -6.83
CA THR A 15 28.42 -2.51 -6.60
C THR A 15 27.24 -1.71 -6.09
N GLY A 16 26.57 -1.01 -7.01
CA GLY A 16 25.25 -0.46 -6.78
C GLY A 16 24.40 -1.61 -6.29
N ALA A 17 24.04 -1.58 -5.01
CA ALA A 17 23.28 -2.62 -4.37
C ALA A 17 22.02 -2.87 -5.21
N ARG A 18 22.03 -3.95 -6.01
CA ARG A 18 20.81 -4.47 -6.64
C ARG A 18 20.00 -5.03 -5.49
N ILE A 19 19.26 -4.17 -4.80
CA ILE A 19 18.29 -4.60 -3.81
C ILE A 19 17.37 -5.57 -4.56
N SER A 20 17.42 -6.84 -4.17
CA SER A 20 16.66 -7.88 -4.84
C SER A 20 15.19 -7.49 -4.75
N ARG A 21 14.50 -7.37 -5.88
CA ARG A 21 13.07 -7.00 -5.93
C ARG A 21 12.23 -7.87 -4.98
N THR A 22 12.63 -9.13 -4.81
CA THR A 22 12.05 -10.07 -3.85
C THR A 22 12.15 -9.59 -2.40
N LEU A 23 13.28 -8.99 -2.01
CA LEU A 23 13.51 -8.48 -0.67
C LEU A 23 12.70 -7.21 -0.39
N ILE A 24 12.57 -6.33 -1.39
CA ILE A 24 11.67 -5.15 -1.32
C ILE A 24 10.22 -5.60 -1.18
N ASN A 25 9.79 -6.58 -1.99
CA ASN A 25 8.43 -7.12 -1.94
C ASN A 25 8.12 -7.72 -0.57
N PHE A 26 9.03 -8.53 -0.02
CA PHE A 26 8.86 -9.14 1.29
C PHE A 26 8.74 -8.08 2.40
N TRP A 27 9.59 -7.06 2.37
CA TRP A 27 9.51 -5.96 3.34
C TRP A 27 8.22 -5.15 3.19
N LEU A 28 7.83 -4.83 1.95
CA LEU A 28 6.59 -4.10 1.68
C LEU A 28 5.38 -4.87 2.22
N ASP A 29 5.30 -6.17 1.95
CA ASP A 29 4.24 -7.05 2.44
C ASP A 29 4.23 -7.16 3.97
N THR A 30 5.40 -7.28 4.58
CA THR A 30 5.55 -7.27 6.05
C THR A 30 5.07 -5.95 6.66
N VAL A 31 5.42 -4.81 6.06
CA VAL A 31 4.97 -3.48 6.48
C VAL A 31 3.45 -3.33 6.32
N LEU A 32 2.89 -3.84 5.22
CA LEU A 32 1.44 -3.89 4.99
C LEU A 32 0.72 -4.71 6.06
N MET A 33 1.25 -5.89 6.39
CA MET A 33 0.69 -6.74 7.45
C MET A 33 0.73 -6.03 8.80
N LEU A 34 1.86 -5.38 9.13
CA LEU A 34 1.99 -4.63 10.37
C LEU A 34 1.04 -3.42 10.43
N ALA A 35 0.92 -2.67 9.33
CA ALA A 35 0.00 -1.55 9.22
C ALA A 35 -1.46 -1.99 9.36
N PHE A 36 -1.83 -3.16 8.81
CA PHE A 36 -3.16 -3.74 8.96
C PHE A 36 -3.45 -4.12 10.42
N VAL A 37 -2.49 -4.73 11.11
CA VAL A 37 -2.63 -5.06 12.54
C VAL A 37 -2.77 -3.78 13.37
N ALA A 38 -1.94 -2.77 13.11
CA ALA A 38 -2.02 -1.47 13.77
C ALA A 38 -3.39 -0.80 13.55
N LEU A 39 -3.88 -0.79 12.30
CA LEU A 39 -5.20 -0.27 11.97
C LEU A 39 -6.31 -1.03 12.72
N SER A 40 -6.21 -2.34 12.81
CA SER A 40 -7.17 -3.18 13.54
C SER A 40 -7.21 -2.85 15.02
N ILE A 41 -6.04 -2.70 15.65
CA ILE A 41 -5.92 -2.29 17.06
C ILE A 41 -6.52 -0.90 17.26
N ILE A 42 -6.17 0.08 16.41
CA ILE A 42 -6.71 1.44 16.49
C ILE A 42 -8.24 1.42 16.34
N SER A 43 -8.77 0.63 15.39
CA SER A 43 -10.21 0.51 15.18
C SER A 43 -10.93 -0.08 16.39
N VAL A 44 -10.35 -1.11 17.03
CA VAL A 44 -10.89 -1.67 18.29
C VAL A 44 -10.83 -0.65 19.42
N ILE A 45 -9.75 0.13 19.55
CA ILE A 45 -9.64 1.20 20.56
C ILE A 45 -10.72 2.25 20.33
N VAL A 46 -10.86 2.75 19.10
CA VAL A 46 -11.87 3.77 18.76
C VAL A 46 -13.28 3.24 18.98
N GLN A 47 -13.56 1.98 18.68
CA GLN A 47 -14.90 1.40 18.75
C GLN A 47 -15.32 0.95 20.17
N PHE A 48 -14.39 0.40 20.95
CA PHE A 48 -14.70 -0.22 22.24
C PHE A 48 -14.16 0.53 23.46
N VAL A 49 -13.08 1.31 23.32
CA VAL A 49 -12.48 2.04 24.44
C VAL A 49 -13.07 3.44 24.57
N PHE A 50 -13.41 4.08 23.45
CA PHE A 50 -14.15 5.34 23.48
C PHE A 50 -15.66 5.10 23.49
N PRO A 51 -16.43 5.79 24.36
CA PRO A 51 -17.88 5.68 24.35
C PRO A 51 -18.45 6.22 23.02
N PRO A 52 -19.46 5.56 22.42
CA PRO A 52 -20.01 5.98 21.14
C PRO A 52 -20.74 7.32 21.26
N GLY A 53 -20.38 8.29 20.41
CA GLY A 53 -21.12 9.54 20.19
C GLY A 53 -20.63 10.76 20.98
N VAL A 54 -21.52 11.75 21.12
CA VAL A 54 -21.27 13.07 21.74
C VAL A 54 -20.86 13.01 23.22
N ALA A 55 -20.96 11.84 23.85
CA ALA A 55 -20.54 11.57 25.22
C ALA A 55 -19.02 11.45 25.41
N ALA A 56 -18.24 11.31 24.33
CA ALA A 56 -16.78 11.30 24.39
C ALA A 56 -16.15 12.71 24.54
N LYS A 57 -16.96 13.79 24.58
CA LYS A 57 -16.49 15.16 24.82
C LYS A 57 -15.78 15.23 26.18
N GLY A 58 -14.44 15.30 26.16
CA GLY A 58 -13.60 15.43 27.35
C GLY A 58 -12.84 14.16 27.75
N TRP A 59 -13.09 13.02 27.10
CA TRP A 59 -12.32 11.79 27.35
C TRP A 59 -10.98 11.85 26.61
N LEU A 60 -9.90 11.75 27.37
CA LEU A 60 -8.53 11.74 26.89
C LEU A 60 -7.95 10.34 27.12
N LEU A 61 -7.70 9.59 26.06
CA LEU A 61 -6.96 8.35 26.12
C LEU A 61 -5.51 8.66 25.73
N TRP A 62 -4.57 8.47 26.66
CA TRP A 62 -3.15 8.83 26.49
C TRP A 62 -2.94 10.27 26.01
N ARG A 63 -3.67 11.23 26.60
CA ARG A 63 -3.65 12.66 26.22
C ARG A 63 -4.13 12.96 24.79
N MET A 64 -4.66 11.99 24.06
CA MET A 64 -5.28 12.18 22.75
C MET A 64 -6.79 12.10 22.86
N ASN A 65 -7.47 13.01 22.17
CA ASN A 65 -8.93 13.03 22.10
C ASN A 65 -9.45 12.03 21.04
N TYR A 66 -10.75 11.72 21.09
CA TYR A 66 -11.40 10.83 20.12
C TYR A 66 -11.13 11.24 18.65
N GLY A 67 -11.20 12.53 18.33
CA GLY A 67 -10.95 13.04 16.98
C GLY A 67 -9.51 12.81 16.49
N GLN A 68 -8.52 12.91 17.38
CA GLN A 68 -7.12 12.62 17.07
C GLN A 68 -6.90 11.12 16.81
N TRP A 69 -7.56 10.25 17.59
CA TRP A 69 -7.55 8.81 17.33
C TRP A 69 -8.22 8.45 16.00
N CYS A 70 -9.36 9.07 15.67
CA CYS A 70 -9.99 8.92 14.35
C CYS A 70 -9.10 9.44 13.21
N SER A 71 -8.44 10.58 13.40
CA SER A 71 -7.50 11.13 12.41
C SER A 71 -6.29 10.20 12.22
N LEU A 72 -5.76 9.62 13.29
CA LEU A 72 -4.70 8.62 13.23
C LEU A 72 -5.17 7.35 12.51
N GLN A 73 -6.37 6.85 12.83
CA GLN A 73 -6.98 5.71 12.14
C GLN A 73 -7.08 5.97 10.63
N PHE A 74 -7.54 7.16 10.24
CA PHE A 74 -7.62 7.57 8.84
C PHE A 74 -6.25 7.69 8.16
N ALA A 75 -5.25 8.22 8.85
CA ALA A 75 -3.88 8.30 8.33
C ALA A 75 -3.30 6.90 8.10
N VAL A 76 -3.44 5.98 9.06
CA VAL A 76 -2.99 4.58 8.91
C VAL A 76 -3.75 3.88 7.78
N LEU A 77 -5.07 4.09 7.68
CA LEU A 77 -5.88 3.57 6.57
C LEU A 77 -5.39 4.08 5.20
N SER A 78 -5.04 5.38 5.11
CA SER A 78 -4.54 5.99 3.87
C SER A 78 -3.18 5.42 3.46
N ILE A 79 -2.26 5.26 4.44
CA ILE A 79 -0.94 4.64 4.22
C ILE A 79 -1.12 3.18 3.79
N LEU A 80 -1.99 2.43 4.46
CA LEU A 80 -2.28 1.04 4.12
C LEU A 80 -2.87 0.94 2.70
N GLY A 81 -3.84 1.79 2.35
CA GLY A 81 -4.42 1.85 1.02
C GLY A 81 -3.40 2.14 -0.07
N PHE A 82 -2.53 3.14 0.14
CA PHE A 82 -1.43 3.43 -0.77
C PHE A 82 -0.45 2.26 -0.88
N GLY A 83 -0.09 1.64 0.25
CA GLY A 83 0.78 0.47 0.30
C GLY A 83 0.21 -0.72 -0.48
N ILE A 84 -1.10 -0.96 -0.40
CA ILE A 84 -1.79 -2.01 -1.15
C ILE A 84 -1.67 -1.75 -2.65
N VAL A 85 -1.89 -0.51 -3.09
CA VAL A 85 -1.73 -0.13 -4.51
C VAL A 85 -0.31 -0.42 -4.99
N VAL A 86 0.70 -0.01 -4.22
CA VAL A 86 2.11 -0.29 -4.54
C VAL A 86 2.37 -1.80 -4.55
N HIS A 87 1.87 -2.56 -3.58
CA HIS A 87 2.02 -4.01 -3.53
C HIS A 87 1.42 -4.68 -4.76
N VAL A 88 0.21 -4.30 -5.16
CA VAL A 88 -0.45 -4.81 -6.36
C VAL A 88 0.39 -4.51 -7.60
N MET A 89 0.97 -3.30 -7.72
CA MET A 89 1.87 -2.95 -8.83
C MET A 89 3.12 -3.83 -8.89
N LEU A 90 3.76 -4.11 -7.74
CA LEU A 90 4.95 -4.97 -7.70
C LEU A 90 4.60 -6.45 -7.93
N HIS A 91 3.43 -6.90 -7.47
CA HIS A 91 2.96 -8.27 -7.67
C HIS A 91 2.33 -8.51 -9.06
N TRP A 92 1.99 -7.44 -9.78
CA TRP A 92 1.32 -7.47 -11.08
C TRP A 92 2.02 -8.36 -12.11
N THR A 93 3.37 -8.39 -12.10
CA THR A 93 4.15 -9.26 -13.00
C THR A 93 3.94 -10.74 -12.69
N TRP A 94 3.82 -11.09 -11.40
CA TRP A 94 3.47 -12.45 -10.99
C TRP A 94 2.02 -12.77 -11.38
N VAL A 95 1.08 -11.84 -11.18
CA VAL A 95 -0.33 -12.03 -11.55
C VAL A 95 -0.47 -12.32 -13.04
N CYS A 96 0.17 -11.54 -13.92
CA CYS A 96 0.17 -11.83 -15.36
C CYS A 96 0.77 -13.22 -15.67
N GLY A 97 1.88 -13.58 -15.01
CA GLY A 97 2.48 -14.91 -15.15
C GLY A 97 1.54 -16.04 -14.74
N VAL A 98 0.77 -15.85 -13.66
CA VAL A 98 -0.22 -16.82 -13.18
C VAL A 98 -1.46 -16.86 -14.08
N VAL A 99 -1.98 -15.72 -14.52
CA VAL A 99 -3.15 -15.65 -15.40
C VAL A 99 -2.85 -16.29 -16.75
N VAL A 100 -1.71 -15.98 -17.38
CA VAL A 100 -1.34 -16.58 -18.67
C VAL A 100 -1.14 -18.10 -18.53
N ARG A 101 -0.42 -18.55 -17.49
CA ARG A 101 -0.16 -19.98 -17.28
C ARG A 101 -1.38 -20.79 -16.86
N LYS A 102 -2.24 -20.23 -16.01
CA LYS A 102 -3.34 -20.95 -15.36
C LYS A 102 -4.69 -20.75 -16.06
N LEU A 103 -4.90 -19.59 -16.68
CA LEU A 103 -6.15 -19.24 -17.34
C LEU A 103 -6.08 -19.43 -18.86
N LEU A 104 -4.97 -19.05 -19.51
CA LEU A 104 -4.84 -19.14 -20.97
C LEU A 104 -4.14 -20.42 -21.46
N HIS A 105 -3.45 -21.18 -20.61
CA HIS A 105 -2.63 -22.35 -21.02
C HIS A 105 -1.66 -22.06 -22.19
N GLN A 106 -1.35 -20.79 -22.48
CA GLN A 106 -0.50 -20.39 -23.59
C GLN A 106 0.95 -20.20 -23.13
N LYS A 107 1.89 -20.60 -24.01
CA LYS A 107 3.34 -20.54 -23.78
C LYS A 107 3.98 -19.18 -24.09
N GLU A 108 3.28 -18.31 -24.81
CA GLU A 108 3.84 -17.02 -25.25
C GLU A 108 3.42 -15.91 -24.31
N LEU A 109 4.41 -15.15 -23.82
CA LEU A 109 4.22 -14.03 -22.90
C LEU A 109 3.69 -12.83 -23.68
N PRO A 110 2.45 -12.37 -23.46
CA PRO A 110 1.98 -11.13 -24.05
C PRO A 110 2.77 -9.91 -23.54
N ASP A 111 2.90 -8.95 -24.46
CA ASP A 111 3.74 -7.77 -24.50
C ASP A 111 3.81 -6.92 -23.21
N ASP A 112 4.98 -6.34 -22.92
CA ASP A 112 5.24 -5.50 -21.74
C ASP A 112 4.34 -4.24 -21.69
N GLY A 113 3.88 -3.77 -22.86
CA GLY A 113 2.96 -2.65 -23.00
C GLY A 113 1.56 -2.94 -22.45
N LEU A 114 0.99 -4.12 -22.76
CA LEU A 114 -0.32 -4.53 -22.24
C LEU A 114 -0.28 -4.67 -20.71
N ARG A 115 0.82 -5.19 -20.17
CA ARG A 115 1.02 -5.34 -18.72
C ARG A 115 0.91 -4.00 -17.99
N THR A 116 1.48 -2.94 -18.55
CA THR A 116 1.47 -1.61 -17.94
C THR A 116 0.09 -0.95 -18.05
N VAL A 117 -0.59 -1.10 -19.18
CA VAL A 117 -1.94 -0.56 -19.41
C VAL A 117 -2.96 -1.18 -18.47
N TYR A 118 -2.94 -2.50 -18.25
CA TYR A 118 -3.86 -3.12 -17.30
C TYR A 118 -3.55 -2.72 -15.85
N GLY A 119 -2.27 -2.57 -15.48
CA GLY A 119 -1.90 -2.08 -14.15
C GLY A 119 -2.44 -0.68 -13.90
N VAL A 120 -2.17 0.27 -14.82
CA VAL A 120 -2.67 1.65 -14.73
C VAL A 120 -4.20 1.68 -14.79
N GLY A 121 -4.83 0.88 -15.65
CA GLY A 121 -6.28 0.77 -15.76
C GLY A 121 -6.94 0.27 -14.47
N LEU A 122 -6.36 -0.74 -13.82
CA LEU A 122 -6.83 -1.24 -12.52
C LEU A 122 -6.69 -0.17 -11.43
N LEU A 123 -5.59 0.59 -11.42
CA LEU A 123 -5.36 1.66 -10.46
C LEU A 123 -6.39 2.79 -10.64
N ILE A 124 -6.61 3.22 -11.88
CA ILE A 124 -7.65 4.22 -12.20
C ILE A 124 -9.03 3.69 -11.79
N ALA A 125 -9.36 2.45 -12.12
CA ALA A 125 -10.65 1.84 -11.75
C ALA A 125 -10.85 1.79 -10.23
N LEU A 126 -9.83 1.40 -9.46
CA LEU A 126 -9.86 1.38 -7.99
C LEU A 126 -10.06 2.78 -7.41
N LEU A 127 -9.32 3.78 -7.91
CA LEU A 127 -9.48 5.16 -7.48
C LEU A 127 -10.88 5.69 -7.80
N LEU A 128 -11.38 5.49 -9.01
CA LEU A 128 -12.72 5.90 -9.41
C LEU A 128 -13.82 5.19 -8.63
N ALA A 129 -13.66 3.88 -8.35
CA ALA A 129 -14.60 3.14 -7.53
C ALA A 129 -14.64 3.69 -6.10
N SER A 130 -13.47 3.93 -5.49
CA SER A 130 -13.39 4.52 -4.14
C SER A 130 -14.00 5.93 -4.09
N ALA A 131 -13.70 6.77 -5.08
CA ALA A 131 -14.24 8.12 -5.19
C ALA A 131 -15.77 8.10 -5.40
N THR A 132 -16.28 7.18 -6.21
CA THR A 132 -17.73 6.98 -6.41
C THR A 132 -18.41 6.58 -5.10
N VAL A 133 -17.85 5.61 -4.37
CA VAL A 133 -18.41 5.17 -3.08
C VAL A 133 -18.46 6.32 -2.08
N VAL A 134 -17.38 7.11 -1.97
CA VAL A 134 -17.34 8.29 -1.08
C VAL A 134 -18.33 9.35 -1.56
N GLY A 135 -18.41 9.62 -2.86
CA GLY A 135 -19.36 10.59 -3.42
C GLY A 135 -20.81 10.20 -3.16
N VAL A 136 -21.16 8.93 -3.36
CA VAL A 136 -22.48 8.39 -3.03
C VAL A 136 -22.76 8.50 -1.52
N ALA A 137 -21.78 8.19 -0.68
CA ALA A 137 -21.91 8.36 0.77
C ALA A 137 -22.18 9.83 1.15
N MET A 138 -21.48 10.79 0.54
CA MET A 138 -21.72 12.22 0.79
C MET A 138 -23.10 12.68 0.34
N LEU A 139 -23.58 12.20 -0.81
CA LEU A 139 -24.90 12.54 -1.35
C LEU A 139 -26.05 11.90 -0.55
N THR A 140 -25.78 10.83 0.19
CA THR A 140 -26.79 10.11 0.98
C THR A 140 -26.84 10.55 2.45
N ILE A 141 -26.03 11.51 2.87
CA ILE A 141 -26.13 12.13 4.19
C ILE A 141 -27.47 12.86 4.30
N GLN A 142 -28.39 12.30 5.08
CA GLN A 142 -29.63 12.97 5.47
C GLN A 142 -29.35 13.84 6.70
N MET A 143 -29.63 15.14 6.59
CA MET A 143 -29.62 16.02 7.75
C MET A 143 -30.75 15.61 8.70
N PRO A 144 -30.53 15.57 10.02
CA PRO A 144 -31.60 15.25 10.95
C PRO A 144 -32.77 16.25 10.77
N PRO A 145 -34.03 15.78 10.76
CA PRO A 145 -35.18 16.66 10.71
C PRO A 145 -35.12 17.59 11.92
N GLN A 146 -35.23 18.89 11.65
CA GLN A 146 -35.17 19.97 12.65
C GLN A 146 -36.46 20.04 13.45
#